data_AF-A0A7J7KHH2-F1
#
_entry.id   AF-A0A7J7KHH2-F1
#
_cell.length_a   1.000
_cell.length_b   1.000
_cell.length_c   1.000
_cell.angle_alpha   90.00
_cell.angle_beta   90.00
_cell.angle_gamma   90.00
#
_symmetry.space_group_name_H-M   'P 1'
#
loop_
_entity.id
_entity.type
_entity.pdbx_description
1 polymer ?
#
loop_
_entity_poly.entity_id
_entity_poly.type
_entity_poly.pdbx_seq_one_letter_code
_entity_poly.pdbx_strand_id
1 'polypeptide(L)'
;MSPLMIGILFTLSSISSLFVNKYVLSVLKFTFPTIFQGWQCLVSLLVLVCILRRQTIIIKIKRCFNLHYLSEVIFFVCSIYAGSKALSKLPVPVFLGLQNLSLVAVTILKLFLLEEKPRNQTILSQMVLLTACAFIWYNEQSVLSPISYFWVVIHLVSSGFCAVFEYVNEEDTLDHEGIVIVNNLFGFLSLAPCTFFFGDLQAVQTYPHLYFSKFYVGVIFSGVFSAFTSALYLKLINNDLKSVTSESNITGYTALSRMLAAVVSPVLFDRTSVVTLIWCVVACLAVPAIQIGESKEAVSADSRNNHLV
;
A
#
# COMPACT_ATOMS: atom_id res chain seq x y z
N MET A 1 -3.17 -8.07 -23.39
CA MET A 1 -4.33 -7.59 -22.61
C MET A 1 -4.42 -6.09 -22.82
N SER A 2 -5.61 -5.52 -23.05
CA SER A 2 -5.74 -4.06 -23.16
C SER A 2 -5.46 -3.38 -21.81
N PRO A 3 -4.95 -2.13 -21.79
CA PRO A 3 -4.68 -1.40 -20.54
C PRO A 3 -5.91 -1.29 -19.63
N LEU A 4 -7.09 -1.03 -20.20
CA LEU A 4 -8.36 -0.99 -19.47
C LEU A 4 -8.67 -2.30 -18.75
N MET A 5 -8.47 -3.44 -19.41
CA MET A 5 -8.73 -4.74 -18.79
C MET A 5 -7.75 -5.01 -17.63
N ILE A 6 -6.49 -4.61 -17.76
CA ILE A 6 -5.50 -4.75 -16.68
C ILE A 6 -5.91 -3.87 -15.49
N GLY A 7 -6.36 -2.63 -15.74
CA GLY A 7 -6.86 -1.72 -14.71
C GLY A 7 -8.06 -2.28 -13.95
N ILE A 8 -9.06 -2.82 -14.65
CA ILE A 8 -10.22 -3.46 -14.03
C ILE A 8 -9.80 -4.65 -13.16
N LEU A 9 -8.92 -5.52 -13.67
CA LEU A 9 -8.42 -6.66 -12.90
C LEU A 9 -7.63 -6.22 -11.67
N PHE A 10 -6.83 -5.16 -11.80
CA PHE A 10 -6.09 -4.58 -10.67
C PHE A 10 -7.06 -4.07 -9.59
N THR A 11 -8.10 -3.34 -9.99
CA THR A 11 -9.13 -2.84 -9.08
C THR A 11 -9.85 -3.98 -8.35
N LEU A 12 -10.31 -5.01 -9.07
CA LEU A 12 -10.99 -6.16 -8.47
C LEU A 12 -10.07 -6.97 -7.54
N SER A 13 -8.82 -7.20 -7.95
CA SER A 13 -7.83 -7.90 -7.15
C SER A 13 -7.47 -7.13 -5.88
N SER A 14 -7.33 -5.80 -5.97
CA SER A 14 -7.05 -4.93 -4.82
C SER A 14 -8.17 -4.96 -3.78
N ILE A 15 -9.43 -4.89 -4.24
CA ILE A 15 -10.61 -4.99 -3.36
C ILE A 15 -10.65 -6.37 -2.71
N SER A 16 -10.43 -7.43 -3.49
CA SER A 16 -10.44 -8.81 -3.00
C SER A 16 -9.34 -9.04 -1.94
N SER A 17 -8.11 -8.58 -2.22
CA SER A 17 -6.99 -8.63 -1.28
C SER A 17 -7.35 -7.95 0.04
N LEU A 18 -7.88 -6.72 -0.02
CA LEU A 18 -8.28 -5.96 1.17
C LEU A 18 -9.37 -6.67 1.98
N PHE A 19 -10.40 -7.20 1.33
CA PHE A 19 -11.51 -7.85 2.02
C PHE A 19 -11.11 -9.19 2.64
N VAL A 20 -10.30 -9.98 1.94
CA VAL A 20 -9.75 -11.21 2.51
C VAL A 20 -8.84 -10.89 3.70
N ASN A 21 -7.99 -9.85 3.60
CA ASN A 21 -7.18 -9.38 4.73
C ASN A 21 -8.05 -8.98 5.91
N LYS A 22 -9.07 -8.16 5.68
CA LYS A 22 -10.00 -7.73 6.74
C LYS A 22 -10.72 -8.91 7.38
N TYR A 23 -11.17 -9.89 6.58
CA TYR A 23 -11.82 -11.09 7.08
C TYR A 23 -10.89 -11.90 7.99
N VAL A 24 -9.66 -12.18 7.57
CA VAL A 24 -8.69 -12.93 8.39
C VAL A 24 -8.32 -12.16 9.66
N LEU A 25 -8.06 -10.86 9.54
CA LEU A 25 -7.58 -10.04 10.65
C LEU A 25 -8.65 -9.71 11.69
N SER A 26 -9.89 -9.43 11.27
CA SER A 26 -10.96 -8.95 12.17
C SER A 26 -12.04 -10.01 12.44
N VAL A 27 -12.47 -10.77 11.43
CA VAL A 27 -13.55 -11.76 11.61
C VAL A 27 -13.00 -13.04 12.22
N LEU A 28 -11.90 -13.56 11.67
CA LEU A 28 -11.20 -14.70 12.28
C LEU A 28 -10.32 -14.28 13.46
N LYS A 29 -10.08 -12.98 13.66
CA LYS A 29 -9.25 -12.45 14.75
C LYS A 29 -7.81 -12.99 14.73
N PHE A 30 -7.25 -13.24 13.55
CA PHE A 30 -5.86 -13.65 13.41
C PHE A 30 -4.93 -12.42 13.55
N THR A 31 -4.70 -11.98 14.78
CA THR A 31 -3.99 -10.72 15.07
C THR A 31 -2.47 -10.89 15.24
N PHE A 32 -1.86 -11.75 14.42
CA PHE A 32 -0.41 -12.05 14.39
C PHE A 32 0.21 -11.55 13.07
N PRO A 33 0.46 -10.23 12.92
CA PRO A 33 0.86 -9.67 11.62
C PRO A 33 2.24 -10.12 11.17
N THR A 34 3.14 -10.53 12.07
CA THR A 34 4.45 -11.02 11.62
C THR A 34 4.31 -12.30 10.80
N ILE A 35 3.49 -13.24 11.28
CA ILE A 35 3.18 -14.48 10.56
C ILE A 35 2.34 -14.16 9.31
N PHE A 36 1.29 -13.36 9.46
CA PHE A 36 0.37 -13.06 8.36
C PHE A 36 1.04 -12.32 7.21
N GLN A 37 1.79 -11.24 7.49
CA GLN A 37 2.48 -10.45 6.48
C GLN A 37 3.71 -11.19 5.94
N GLY A 38 4.44 -11.91 6.79
CA GLY A 38 5.55 -12.75 6.33
C GLY A 38 5.10 -13.79 5.30
N TRP A 39 3.95 -14.44 5.55
CA TRP A 39 3.32 -15.35 4.58
C TRP A 39 2.95 -14.66 3.27
N GLN A 40 2.33 -13.47 3.32
CA GLN A 40 1.98 -12.72 2.11
C GLN A 40 3.20 -12.33 1.28
N CYS A 41 4.27 -11.87 1.94
CA CYS A 41 5.55 -11.58 1.31
C CYS A 41 6.13 -12.82 0.61
N LEU A 42 6.10 -13.98 1.26
CA LEU A 42 6.57 -15.24 0.68
C LEU A 42 5.75 -15.65 -0.56
N VAL A 43 4.42 -15.66 -0.47
CA VAL A 43 3.56 -16.03 -1.60
C VAL A 43 3.74 -15.07 -2.77
N SER A 44 3.80 -13.78 -2.49
CA SER A 44 4.07 -12.74 -3.50
C SER A 44 5.41 -12.98 -4.20
N LEU A 45 6.46 -13.25 -3.44
CA LEU A 45 7.77 -13.58 -3.99
C LEU A 45 7.72 -14.84 -4.88
N LEU A 46 7.07 -15.92 -4.42
CA LEU A 46 6.97 -17.16 -5.19
C LEU A 46 6.21 -16.98 -6.51
N VAL A 47 5.10 -16.25 -6.49
CA VAL A 47 4.32 -15.94 -7.69
C VAL A 47 5.12 -15.06 -8.65
N LEU A 48 5.81 -14.03 -8.15
CA LEU A 48 6.68 -13.19 -8.98
C LEU A 48 7.83 -14.01 -9.58
N VAL A 49 8.40 -14.96 -8.85
CA VAL A 49 9.44 -15.88 -9.35
C VAL A 49 8.91 -16.80 -10.46
N CYS A 50 7.63 -17.20 -10.39
CA CYS A 50 7.00 -17.99 -11.45
C CYS A 50 6.69 -17.17 -12.70
N ILE A 51 6.39 -15.88 -12.55
CA ILE A 51 6.03 -14.97 -13.65
C ILE A 51 7.28 -14.40 -14.34
N LEU A 52 8.31 -14.07 -13.57
CA LEU A 52 9.53 -13.42 -14.04
C LEU A 52 10.60 -14.44 -14.43
N ARG A 53 11.49 -14.07 -15.36
CA ARG A 53 12.62 -14.92 -15.75
C ARG A 53 13.61 -15.06 -14.59
N ARG A 54 14.02 -16.30 -14.28
CA ARG A 54 14.98 -16.61 -13.19
C ARG A 54 16.25 -15.77 -13.19
N GLN A 55 16.83 -15.50 -14.37
CA GLN A 55 18.06 -14.71 -14.47
C GLN A 55 17.86 -13.24 -14.04
N THR A 56 16.70 -12.66 -14.34
CA THR A 56 16.33 -11.30 -13.94
C THR A 56 16.28 -11.17 -12.43
N ILE A 57 15.74 -12.17 -11.73
CA ILE A 57 15.59 -12.19 -10.27
C ILE A 57 16.96 -12.25 -9.58
N ILE A 58 17.86 -13.12 -10.06
CA ILE A 58 19.19 -13.30 -9.45
C ILE A 58 20.04 -12.03 -9.59
N ILE A 59 19.99 -11.37 -10.76
CA ILE A 59 20.72 -10.12 -10.99
C ILE A 59 20.18 -9.01 -10.08
N LYS A 60 18.85 -8.90 -9.96
CA LYS A 60 18.20 -7.92 -9.10
C LYS A 60 18.62 -8.15 -7.65
N ILE A 61 18.39 -9.33 -7.07
CA ILE A 61 18.76 -9.64 -5.67
C ILE A 61 20.22 -9.33 -5.35
N LYS A 62 21.17 -9.65 -6.25
CA LYS A 62 22.59 -9.34 -6.04
C LYS A 62 22.87 -7.83 -5.89
N ARG A 63 22.12 -6.99 -6.60
CA ARG A 63 22.26 -5.52 -6.54
C ARG A 63 21.63 -4.90 -5.29
N CYS A 64 20.79 -5.65 -4.58
CA CYS A 64 19.99 -5.15 -3.47
C CYS A 64 20.73 -5.17 -2.12
N PHE A 65 21.90 -5.79 -2.06
CA PHE A 65 22.74 -5.80 -0.85
C PHE A 65 23.44 -4.45 -0.59
N ASN A 66 23.11 -3.41 -1.35
CA ASN A 66 23.51 -2.05 -1.02
C ASN A 66 22.75 -1.57 0.23
N LEU A 67 23.48 -1.00 1.21
CA LEU A 67 22.92 -0.46 2.45
C LEU A 67 21.82 0.58 2.19
N HIS A 68 21.83 1.23 1.03
CA HIS A 68 20.83 2.21 0.66
C HIS A 68 19.41 1.60 0.59
N TYR A 69 19.23 0.43 -0.03
CA TYR A 69 17.93 -0.26 -0.13
C TYR A 69 17.48 -0.88 1.20
N LEU A 70 18.39 -1.08 2.15
CA LEU A 70 18.05 -1.61 3.47
C LEU A 70 17.14 -0.64 4.25
N SER A 71 17.38 0.66 4.13
CA SER A 71 16.54 1.69 4.78
C SER A 71 15.11 1.65 4.25
N GLU A 72 14.93 1.58 2.93
CA GLU A 72 13.62 1.47 2.29
C GLU A 72 12.87 0.21 2.75
N VAL A 73 13.55 -0.93 2.77
CA VAL A 73 13.00 -2.22 3.23
C VAL A 73 12.51 -2.14 4.68
N ILE A 74 13.26 -1.48 5.57
CA ILE A 74 12.84 -1.31 6.98
C ILE A 74 11.51 -0.57 7.06
N PHE A 75 11.38 0.54 6.32
CA PHE A 75 10.12 1.29 6.28
C PHE A 75 9.00 0.48 5.61
N PHE A 76 9.30 -0.33 4.60
CA PHE A 76 8.32 -1.22 3.97
C PHE A 76 7.76 -2.24 4.98
N VAL A 77 8.64 -2.91 5.73
CA VAL A 77 8.26 -3.87 6.78
C VAL A 77 7.41 -3.19 7.86
N CYS A 78 7.82 -2.01 8.32
CA CYS A 78 7.05 -1.21 9.26
C CYS A 78 5.66 -0.84 8.72
N SER A 79 5.57 -0.46 7.44
CA SER A 79 4.32 -0.07 6.80
C SER A 79 3.33 -1.22 6.71
N ILE A 80 3.75 -2.40 6.22
CA ILE A 80 2.85 -3.56 6.07
C ILE A 80 2.41 -4.13 7.44
N TYR A 81 3.30 -4.11 8.43
CA TYR A 81 3.00 -4.54 9.79
C TYR A 81 1.99 -3.60 10.46
N ALA A 82 2.26 -2.29 10.44
CA ALA A 82 1.41 -1.28 11.05
C ALA A 82 0.05 -1.17 10.34
N GLY A 83 0.04 -1.23 9.00
CA GLY A 83 -1.16 -1.25 8.19
C GLY A 83 -2.07 -2.43 8.54
N SER A 84 -1.50 -3.62 8.76
CA SER A 84 -2.25 -4.80 9.20
C SER A 84 -2.84 -4.65 10.60
N LYS A 85 -2.07 -4.11 11.57
CA LYS A 85 -2.60 -3.82 12.92
C LYS A 85 -3.69 -2.73 12.91
N ALA A 86 -3.58 -1.75 12.02
CA ALA A 86 -4.60 -0.71 11.86
C ALA A 86 -5.87 -1.30 11.23
N LEU A 87 -5.75 -2.02 10.12
CA LEU A 87 -6.87 -2.64 9.41
C LEU A 87 -7.62 -3.67 10.27
N SER A 88 -6.90 -4.39 11.15
CA SER A 88 -7.53 -5.35 12.05
C SER A 88 -8.48 -4.69 13.07
N LYS A 89 -8.29 -3.40 13.36
CA LYS A 89 -9.02 -2.64 14.40
C LYS A 89 -9.99 -1.61 13.84
N LEU A 90 -9.71 -1.08 12.65
CA LEU A 90 -10.51 -0.02 12.04
C LEU A 90 -11.55 -0.59 11.08
N PRO A 91 -12.74 0.01 10.98
CA PRO A 91 -13.63 -0.22 9.85
C PRO A 91 -12.89 0.05 8.54
N VAL A 92 -13.16 -0.74 7.51
CA VAL A 92 -12.49 -0.62 6.21
C VAL A 92 -12.61 0.80 5.62
N PRO A 93 -13.79 1.47 5.62
CA PRO A 93 -13.88 2.82 5.06
C PRO A 93 -12.97 3.80 5.79
N VAL A 94 -12.95 3.75 7.12
CA VAL A 94 -12.12 4.62 7.97
C VAL A 94 -10.63 4.38 7.71
N PHE A 95 -10.19 3.12 7.65
CA PHE A 95 -8.81 2.80 7.31
C PHE A 95 -8.42 3.35 5.93
N LEU A 96 -9.27 3.15 4.91
CA LEU A 96 -9.02 3.63 3.55
C LEU A 96 -9.04 5.16 3.43
N GLY A 97 -9.89 5.84 4.20
CA GLY A 97 -9.92 7.29 4.26
C GLY A 97 -8.65 7.85 4.89
N LEU A 98 -8.25 7.32 6.04
CA LEU A 98 -7.08 7.79 6.79
C LEU A 98 -5.76 7.43 6.12
N GLN A 99 -5.61 6.25 5.51
CA GLN A 99 -4.35 5.85 4.86
C GLN A 99 -3.94 6.82 3.74
N ASN A 100 -4.89 7.53 3.11
CA ASN A 100 -4.60 8.51 2.05
C ASN A 100 -3.76 9.68 2.58
N LEU A 101 -3.73 9.93 3.89
CA LEU A 101 -2.82 10.90 4.53
C LEU A 101 -1.34 10.55 4.32
N SER A 102 -1.00 9.34 3.87
CA SER A 102 0.37 8.99 3.51
C SER A 102 0.87 9.89 2.38
N LEU A 103 0.00 10.36 1.49
CA LEU A 103 0.35 11.31 0.43
C LEU A 103 0.74 12.68 0.99
N VAL A 104 0.09 13.12 2.06
CA VAL A 104 0.49 14.34 2.78
C VAL A 104 1.86 14.14 3.42
N ALA A 105 2.09 12.95 4.02
CA ALA A 105 3.39 12.60 4.58
C ALA A 105 4.51 12.62 3.50
N VAL A 106 4.26 12.08 2.30
CA VAL A 106 5.20 12.15 1.17
C VAL A 106 5.54 13.60 0.83
N THR A 107 4.54 14.47 0.63
CA THR A 107 4.79 15.87 0.28
C THR A 107 5.56 16.61 1.38
N ILE A 108 5.23 16.37 2.65
CA ILE A 108 5.96 16.95 3.78
C ILE A 108 7.42 16.46 3.77
N LEU A 109 7.65 15.16 3.59
CA LEU A 109 8.99 14.59 3.56
C LEU A 109 9.81 15.09 2.36
N LYS A 110 9.22 15.18 1.15
CA LYS A 110 9.87 15.77 -0.02
C LYS A 110 10.24 17.24 0.21
N LEU A 111 9.34 18.01 0.82
CA LEU A 111 9.62 19.42 1.16
C LEU A 111 10.78 19.55 2.15
N PHE A 112 10.86 18.69 3.18
CA PHE A 112 11.91 18.77 4.20
C PHE A 112 13.24 18.15 3.78
N LEU A 113 13.23 17.05 3.03
CA LEU A 113 14.43 16.27 2.69
C LEU A 113 15.01 16.65 1.33
N LEU A 114 14.17 17.06 0.38
CA LEU A 114 14.54 17.35 -1.01
C LEU A 114 14.31 18.82 -1.39
N GLU A 115 13.75 19.63 -0.49
CA GLU A 115 13.38 21.04 -0.72
C GLU A 115 12.39 21.25 -1.90
N GLU A 116 11.70 20.18 -2.32
CA GLU A 116 10.71 20.21 -3.40
C GLU A 116 9.40 20.82 -2.92
N LYS A 117 8.95 21.89 -3.58
CA LYS A 117 7.72 22.61 -3.21
C LYS A 117 6.51 22.00 -3.91
N PRO A 118 5.42 21.70 -3.18
CA PRO A 118 4.21 21.18 -3.81
C PRO A 118 3.50 22.23 -4.66
N ARG A 119 2.87 21.79 -5.74
CA ARG A 119 2.01 22.62 -6.58
C ARG A 119 0.74 23.06 -5.83
N ASN A 120 0.21 24.23 -6.18
CA ASN A 120 -1.06 24.75 -5.63
C ASN A 120 -2.24 23.76 -5.75
N GLN A 121 -2.31 22.97 -6.83
CA GLN A 121 -3.33 21.94 -7.00
C GLN A 121 -3.18 20.80 -5.99
N THR A 122 -1.94 20.36 -5.75
CA THR A 122 -1.59 19.37 -4.74
C THR A 122 -1.96 19.88 -3.34
N ILE A 123 -1.60 21.12 -3.02
CA ILE A 123 -1.96 21.76 -1.74
C ILE A 123 -3.48 21.81 -1.56
N LEU A 124 -4.23 22.27 -2.56
CA LEU A 124 -5.68 22.34 -2.48
C LEU A 124 -6.30 20.96 -2.24
N SER A 125 -5.84 19.94 -2.96
CA SER A 125 -6.36 18.58 -2.78
C SER A 125 -5.99 18.00 -1.40
N GLN A 126 -4.80 18.29 -0.89
CA GLN A 126 -4.39 17.91 0.46
C GLN A 126 -5.22 18.61 1.54
N MET A 127 -5.62 19.86 1.35
CA MET A 127 -6.53 20.56 2.26
C MET A 127 -7.91 19.89 2.30
N VAL A 128 -8.43 19.47 1.15
CA VAL A 128 -9.68 18.69 1.07
C VAL A 128 -9.53 17.35 1.80
N LEU A 129 -8.42 16.63 1.57
CA LEU A 129 -8.12 15.36 2.22
C LEU A 129 -7.99 15.51 3.75
N LEU A 130 -7.27 16.52 4.23
CA LEU A 130 -7.11 16.80 5.66
C LEU A 130 -8.45 17.14 6.31
N THR A 131 -9.28 17.92 5.63
CA THR A 131 -10.63 18.26 6.08
C THR A 131 -11.50 17.01 6.19
N ALA A 132 -11.49 16.15 5.17
CA ALA A 132 -12.23 14.88 5.19
C ALA A 132 -11.76 13.98 6.34
N CYS A 133 -10.45 13.87 6.56
CA CYS A 133 -9.89 13.07 7.65
C CYS A 133 -10.22 13.65 9.04
N ALA A 134 -10.27 14.98 9.19
CA ALA A 134 -10.69 15.62 10.42
C ALA A 134 -12.16 15.30 10.75
N PHE A 135 -13.05 15.29 9.75
CA PHE A 135 -14.44 14.87 9.94
C PHE A 135 -14.57 13.37 10.23
N ILE A 136 -13.77 12.50 9.59
CA ILE A 136 -13.73 11.07 9.93
C ILE A 136 -13.34 10.89 11.40
N TRP A 137 -12.25 11.55 11.83
CA TRP A 137 -11.80 11.52 13.22
C TRP A 137 -12.90 11.98 14.16
N TYR A 138 -13.50 13.15 13.90
CA TYR A 138 -14.53 13.74 14.76
C TYR A 138 -15.74 12.81 14.95
N ASN A 139 -16.21 12.19 13.86
CA ASN A 139 -17.37 11.30 13.89
C ASN A 139 -17.10 9.96 14.58
N GLU A 140 -15.85 9.47 14.55
CA GLU A 140 -15.48 8.14 15.06
C GLU A 140 -14.67 8.20 16.37
N GLN A 141 -14.41 9.39 16.92
CA GLN A 141 -13.58 9.60 18.12
C GLN A 141 -14.07 8.83 19.34
N SER A 142 -15.40 8.65 19.49
CA SER A 142 -16.00 7.93 20.62
C SER A 142 -15.90 6.42 20.52
N VAL A 143 -15.69 5.89 19.31
CA VAL A 143 -15.70 4.44 19.02
C VAL A 143 -14.28 3.90 18.85
N LEU A 144 -13.35 4.72 18.39
CA LEU A 144 -12.01 4.30 18.03
C LEU A 144 -11.00 4.45 19.17
N SER A 145 -10.34 3.34 19.50
CA SER A 145 -9.31 3.32 20.54
C SER A 145 -8.05 4.11 20.11
N PRO A 146 -7.36 4.81 21.04
CA PRO A 146 -6.10 5.50 20.74
C PRO A 146 -5.03 4.60 20.12
N ILE A 147 -5.02 3.32 20.51
CA ILE A 147 -4.09 2.33 19.97
C ILE A 147 -4.36 2.03 18.48
N SER A 148 -5.59 2.18 17.99
CA SER A 148 -5.90 2.03 16.56
C SER A 148 -5.23 3.14 15.74
N TYR A 149 -5.34 4.38 16.21
CA TYR A 149 -4.75 5.55 15.56
C TYR A 149 -3.22 5.56 15.62
N PHE A 150 -2.64 5.07 16.72
CA PHE A 150 -1.20 4.88 16.82
C PHE A 150 -0.64 4.03 15.66
N TRP A 151 -1.29 2.90 15.34
CA TRP A 151 -0.87 2.06 14.20
C TRP A 151 -1.08 2.74 12.86
N VAL A 152 -2.13 3.55 12.70
CA VAL A 152 -2.30 4.37 11.49
C VAL A 152 -1.13 5.33 11.33
N VAL A 153 -0.77 6.10 12.36
CA VAL A 153 0.34 7.06 12.28
C VAL A 153 1.64 6.39 11.87
N ILE A 154 1.98 5.23 12.47
CA ILE A 154 3.18 4.47 12.06
C ILE A 154 3.07 4.07 10.59
N HIS A 155 1.92 3.55 10.15
CA HIS A 155 1.70 3.18 8.75
C HIS A 155 1.85 4.37 7.80
N LEU A 156 1.30 5.55 8.14
CA LEU A 156 1.38 6.76 7.33
C LEU A 156 2.83 7.23 7.15
N VAL A 157 3.56 7.36 8.27
CA VAL A 157 4.94 7.84 8.28
C VAL A 157 5.85 6.88 7.53
N SER A 158 5.76 5.58 7.84
CA SER A 158 6.57 4.56 7.15
C SER A 158 6.26 4.45 5.66
N SER A 159 4.99 4.52 5.25
CA SER A 159 4.63 4.56 3.84
C SER A 159 5.13 5.81 3.14
N GLY A 160 5.13 6.96 3.83
CA GLY A 160 5.71 8.21 3.33
C GLY A 160 7.20 8.07 3.05
N PHE A 161 7.97 7.53 4.00
CA PHE A 161 9.40 7.27 3.81
C PHE A 161 9.65 6.26 2.67
N CYS A 162 8.87 5.18 2.56
CA CYS A 162 9.00 4.23 1.44
C CYS A 162 8.90 4.93 0.10
N ALA A 163 7.85 5.76 -0.09
CA ALA A 163 7.62 6.44 -1.34
C ALA A 163 8.69 7.50 -1.66
N VAL A 164 9.24 8.19 -0.64
CA VAL A 164 10.36 9.12 -0.85
C VAL A 164 11.66 8.40 -1.19
N PHE A 165 11.96 7.27 -0.53
CA PHE A 165 13.14 6.48 -0.87
C PHE A 165 13.02 5.88 -2.28
N GLU A 166 11.86 5.34 -2.65
CA GLU A 166 11.61 4.86 -4.02
C GLU A 166 11.83 5.97 -5.04
N TYR A 167 11.34 7.19 -4.78
CA TYR A 167 11.54 8.36 -5.65
C TYR A 167 13.02 8.76 -5.77
N VAL A 168 13.76 8.82 -4.66
CA VAL A 168 15.19 9.17 -4.68
C VAL A 168 16.02 8.08 -5.38
N ASN A 169 15.59 6.82 -5.29
CA ASN A 169 16.27 5.66 -5.87
C ASN A 169 15.89 5.37 -7.32
N GLU A 170 15.04 6.19 -7.92
CA GLU A 170 14.53 5.98 -9.28
C GLU A 170 15.66 6.05 -10.35
N GLU A 171 16.73 6.79 -10.07
CA GLU A 171 17.94 6.87 -10.92
C GLU A 171 18.93 5.71 -10.69
N ASP A 172 18.66 4.84 -9.72
CA ASP A 172 19.59 3.84 -9.22
C ASP A 172 19.36 2.45 -9.89
N THR A 173 20.27 1.49 -9.66
CA THR A 173 20.39 0.27 -10.51
C THR A 173 19.21 -0.76 -10.54
N LEU A 174 18.10 -0.50 -9.83
CA LEU A 174 16.96 -1.41 -9.64
C LEU A 174 15.64 -0.78 -10.12
N ASP A 175 14.99 -1.44 -11.07
CA ASP A 175 13.66 -1.06 -11.56
C ASP A 175 12.53 -1.40 -10.56
N HIS A 176 11.31 -0.91 -10.79
CA HIS A 176 10.15 -1.19 -9.91
C HIS A 176 9.91 -2.69 -9.67
N GLU A 177 10.17 -3.53 -10.68
CA GLU A 177 10.12 -4.98 -10.51
C GLU A 177 11.14 -5.48 -9.48
N GLY A 178 12.36 -4.95 -9.50
CA GLY A 178 13.40 -5.22 -8.51
C GLY A 178 12.99 -4.80 -7.11
N ILE A 179 12.47 -3.58 -6.96
CA ILE A 179 11.98 -3.06 -5.68
C ILE A 179 10.91 -4.00 -5.08
N VAL A 180 9.94 -4.43 -5.89
CA VAL A 180 8.90 -5.36 -5.42
C VAL A 180 9.49 -6.72 -5.01
N ILE A 181 10.47 -7.26 -5.74
CA ILE A 181 11.15 -8.52 -5.35
C ILE A 181 11.88 -8.35 -4.01
N VAL A 182 12.61 -7.26 -3.83
CA VAL A 182 13.39 -6.96 -2.62
C VAL A 182 12.50 -6.81 -1.41
N ASN A 183 11.45 -5.99 -1.54
CA ASN A 183 10.52 -5.74 -0.47
C ASN A 183 9.83 -7.03 -0.02
N ASN A 184 9.44 -7.92 -0.95
CA ASN A 184 8.87 -9.22 -0.58
C ASN A 184 9.91 -10.20 0.00
N LEU A 185 11.13 -10.24 -0.54
CA LEU A 185 12.18 -11.10 -0.01
C LEU A 185 12.58 -10.69 1.42
N PHE A 186 12.99 -9.44 1.60
CA PHE A 186 13.40 -8.94 2.90
C PHE A 186 12.22 -8.76 3.85
N GLY A 187 11.02 -8.52 3.34
CA GLY A 187 9.80 -8.56 4.14
C GLY A 187 9.62 -9.91 4.81
N PHE A 188 9.74 -11.00 4.05
CA PHE A 188 9.71 -12.35 4.62
C PHE A 188 10.90 -12.60 5.57
N LEU A 189 12.13 -12.28 5.15
CA LEU A 189 13.34 -12.53 5.94
C LEU A 189 13.38 -11.73 7.25
N SER A 190 12.73 -10.57 7.30
CA SER A 190 12.63 -9.75 8.52
C SER A 190 11.49 -10.21 9.41
N LEU A 191 10.32 -10.49 8.85
CA LEU A 191 9.13 -10.85 9.64
C LEU A 191 9.19 -12.26 10.20
N ALA A 192 9.78 -13.23 9.48
CA ALA A 192 9.92 -14.61 9.93
C ALA A 192 10.65 -14.76 11.28
N PRO A 193 11.86 -14.18 11.50
CA PRO A 193 12.50 -14.23 12.81
C PRO A 193 11.73 -13.41 13.86
N CYS A 194 11.09 -12.30 13.48
CA CYS A 194 10.25 -11.53 14.40
C CYS A 194 9.08 -12.32 14.99
N THR A 195 8.58 -13.36 14.30
CA THR A 195 7.53 -14.25 14.84
C THR A 195 7.97 -14.95 16.13
N PHE A 196 9.27 -15.24 16.25
CA PHE A 196 9.84 -15.87 17.44
C PHE A 196 10.02 -14.82 18.55
N PHE A 197 10.62 -13.68 18.22
CA PHE A 197 10.91 -12.61 19.21
C PHE A 197 9.65 -11.98 19.81
N PHE A 198 8.57 -11.84 19.03
CA PHE A 198 7.30 -11.31 19.55
C PHE A 198 6.42 -12.37 20.22
N GLY A 199 6.83 -13.63 20.24
CA GLY A 199 6.05 -14.73 20.82
C GLY A 199 4.83 -15.15 20.00
N ASP A 200 4.69 -14.62 18.76
CA ASP A 200 3.58 -14.93 17.86
C ASP A 200 3.52 -16.44 17.55
N LEU A 201 4.67 -17.12 17.45
CA LEU A 201 4.71 -18.57 17.21
C LEU A 201 4.03 -19.37 18.33
N GLN A 202 4.30 -19.02 19.59
CA GLN A 202 3.70 -19.68 20.74
C GLN A 202 2.21 -19.31 20.88
N ALA A 203 1.86 -18.05 20.61
CA ALA A 203 0.49 -17.58 20.69
C ALA A 203 -0.40 -18.17 19.57
N VAL A 204 0.15 -18.48 18.40
CA VAL A 204 -0.61 -19.14 17.32
C VAL A 204 -0.98 -20.57 17.68
N GLN A 205 -0.20 -21.28 18.50
CA GLN A 205 -0.53 -22.65 18.90
C GLN A 205 -1.84 -22.75 19.69
N THR A 206 -2.20 -21.69 20.41
CA THR A 206 -3.44 -21.60 21.19
C THR A 206 -4.56 -20.87 20.43
N TYR A 207 -4.35 -20.50 19.17
CA TYR A 207 -5.33 -19.78 18.37
C TYR A 207 -6.54 -20.68 18.01
N PRO A 208 -7.78 -20.30 18.40
CA PRO A 208 -8.94 -21.20 18.36
C PRO A 208 -9.40 -21.58 16.95
N HIS A 209 -9.11 -20.77 15.93
CA HIS A 209 -9.53 -21.03 14.55
C HIS A 209 -8.44 -21.65 13.69
N LEU A 210 -7.28 -22.02 14.27
CA LEU A 210 -6.13 -22.52 13.52
C LEU A 210 -6.48 -23.70 12.62
N TYR A 211 -7.31 -24.62 13.11
CA TYR A 211 -7.69 -25.84 12.41
C TYR A 211 -8.94 -25.70 11.52
N PHE A 212 -9.51 -24.50 11.41
CA PHE A 212 -10.69 -24.29 10.58
C PHE A 212 -10.29 -24.13 9.13
N SER A 213 -10.92 -24.87 8.21
CA SER A 213 -10.64 -24.76 6.77
C SER A 213 -10.81 -23.33 6.26
N LYS A 214 -11.77 -22.57 6.81
CA LYS A 214 -12.00 -21.15 6.48
C LYS A 214 -10.78 -20.28 6.77
N PHE A 215 -10.00 -20.61 7.80
CA PHE A 215 -8.76 -19.90 8.13
C PHE A 215 -7.70 -20.12 7.06
N TYR A 216 -7.39 -21.37 6.73
CA TYR A 216 -6.40 -21.70 5.68
C TYR A 216 -6.80 -21.12 4.33
N VAL A 217 -8.08 -21.23 3.95
CA VAL A 217 -8.60 -20.64 2.72
C VAL A 217 -8.40 -19.13 2.71
N GLY A 218 -8.72 -18.44 3.81
CA GLY A 218 -8.51 -17.00 3.95
C GLY A 218 -7.03 -16.61 3.83
N VAL A 219 -6.13 -17.31 4.51
CA VAL A 219 -4.68 -17.03 4.49
C VAL A 219 -4.06 -17.32 3.12
N ILE A 220 -4.47 -18.39 2.44
CA ILE A 220 -4.01 -18.70 1.08
C ILE A 220 -4.48 -17.63 0.10
N PHE A 221 -5.77 -17.30 0.11
CA PHE A 221 -6.30 -16.28 -0.78
C PHE A 221 -5.70 -14.90 -0.52
N SER A 222 -5.39 -14.57 0.73
CA SER A 222 -4.76 -13.28 1.07
C SER A 222 -3.40 -13.13 0.39
N GLY A 223 -2.56 -14.18 0.43
CA GLY A 223 -1.27 -14.21 -0.25
C GLY A 223 -1.42 -14.17 -1.77
N VAL A 224 -2.33 -14.97 -2.33
CA VAL A 224 -2.55 -15.06 -3.79
C VAL A 224 -3.08 -13.75 -4.37
N PHE A 225 -4.09 -13.12 -3.74
CA PHE A 225 -4.62 -11.84 -4.23
C PHE A 225 -3.62 -10.70 -4.02
N SER A 226 -2.83 -10.70 -2.95
CA SER A 226 -1.74 -9.73 -2.77
C SER A 226 -0.72 -9.86 -3.91
N ALA A 227 -0.26 -11.08 -4.18
CA ALA A 227 0.68 -11.38 -5.27
C ALA A 227 0.14 -10.97 -6.65
N PHE A 228 -1.12 -11.30 -6.94
CA PHE A 228 -1.77 -10.96 -8.20
C PHE A 228 -1.91 -9.44 -8.37
N THR A 229 -2.23 -8.73 -7.28
CA THR A 229 -2.27 -7.26 -7.25
C THR A 229 -0.90 -6.66 -7.56
N SER A 230 0.18 -7.14 -6.93
CA SER A 230 1.54 -6.69 -7.23
C SER A 230 1.94 -6.95 -8.69
N ALA A 231 1.60 -8.12 -9.25
CA ALA A 231 1.89 -8.43 -10.65
C ALA A 231 1.10 -7.54 -11.65
N LEU A 232 -0.16 -7.23 -11.33
CA LEU A 232 -0.98 -6.32 -12.14
C LEU A 232 -0.52 -4.86 -12.03
N TYR A 233 -0.10 -4.44 -10.84
CA TYR A 233 0.51 -3.13 -10.61
C TYR A 233 1.75 -2.93 -11.49
N LEU A 234 2.68 -3.88 -11.49
CA LEU A 234 3.87 -3.82 -12.35
C LEU A 234 3.51 -3.77 -13.84
N LYS A 235 2.46 -4.48 -14.28
CA LYS A 235 1.97 -4.39 -15.66
C LYS A 235 1.36 -3.03 -15.99
N LEU A 236 0.69 -2.38 -15.04
CA LEU A 236 0.15 -1.03 -15.23
C LEU A 236 1.29 -0.01 -15.37
N ILE A 237 2.27 -0.02 -14.46
CA ILE A 237 3.46 0.85 -14.56
C ILE A 237 4.16 0.67 -15.91
N ASN A 238 4.46 -0.57 -16.28
CA ASN A 238 5.17 -0.87 -17.52
C ASN A 238 4.39 -0.47 -18.78
N ASN A 239 3.07 -0.36 -18.71
CA ASN A 239 2.24 0.13 -19.82
C ASN A 239 2.15 1.66 -19.81
N ASP A 240 2.03 2.28 -18.64
CA ASP A 240 1.99 3.74 -18.50
C ASP A 240 3.32 4.35 -19.01
N LEU A 241 4.47 3.75 -18.66
CA LEU A 241 5.79 4.12 -19.20
C LEU A 241 5.91 4.01 -20.74
N LYS A 242 5.12 3.13 -21.36
CA LYS A 242 5.12 2.95 -22.83
C LYS A 242 4.16 3.90 -23.55
N SER A 243 3.23 4.51 -22.83
CA SER A 243 2.29 5.48 -23.38
C SER A 243 2.67 6.89 -22.92
N VAL A 244 3.20 7.71 -23.82
CA VAL A 244 3.62 9.12 -23.61
C VAL A 244 2.51 10.04 -23.05
N THR A 245 1.30 9.53 -22.79
CA THR A 245 0.11 10.31 -22.43
C THR A 245 -0.64 9.86 -21.17
N SER A 246 -0.13 8.93 -20.34
CA SER A 246 -1.04 8.32 -19.34
C SER A 246 -0.50 7.87 -17.98
N GLU A 247 0.34 8.65 -17.28
CA GLU A 247 0.55 8.47 -15.82
C GLU A 247 -0.73 8.66 -14.97
N SER A 248 -1.84 9.05 -15.59
CA SER A 248 -3.16 9.22 -14.96
C SER A 248 -3.93 7.91 -14.71
N ASN A 249 -3.46 6.75 -15.20
CA ASN A 249 -4.21 5.50 -15.12
C ASN A 249 -4.05 4.78 -13.77
N ILE A 250 -2.81 4.48 -13.34
CA ILE A 250 -2.58 3.64 -12.15
C ILE A 250 -3.10 4.26 -10.85
N THR A 251 -2.88 5.57 -10.70
CA THR A 251 -3.41 6.39 -9.61
C THR A 251 -4.94 6.36 -9.60
N GLY A 252 -5.55 6.53 -10.78
CA GLY A 252 -7.01 6.48 -10.94
C GLY A 252 -7.58 5.13 -10.53
N TYR A 253 -6.98 4.02 -10.98
CA TYR A 253 -7.42 2.67 -10.60
C TYR A 253 -7.21 2.37 -9.11
N THR A 254 -6.17 2.91 -8.49
CA THR A 254 -5.92 2.80 -7.04
C THR A 254 -6.95 3.58 -6.23
N ALA A 255 -7.26 4.82 -6.62
CA ALA A 255 -8.30 5.61 -5.97
C ALA A 255 -9.69 4.96 -6.15
N LEU A 256 -9.98 4.47 -7.35
CA LEU A 256 -11.23 3.75 -7.67
C LEU A 256 -11.38 2.48 -6.82
N SER A 257 -10.33 1.67 -6.69
CA SER A 257 -10.38 0.44 -5.89
C SER A 257 -10.64 0.72 -4.41
N ARG A 258 -10.00 1.76 -3.85
CA ARG A 258 -10.25 2.21 -2.48
C ARG A 258 -11.67 2.74 -2.29
N MET A 259 -12.16 3.56 -3.22
CA MET A 259 -13.53 4.08 -3.16
C MET A 259 -14.58 2.97 -3.19
N LEU A 260 -14.46 2.04 -4.15
CA LEU A 260 -15.38 0.90 -4.27
C LEU A 260 -15.31 0.00 -3.03
N ALA A 261 -14.11 -0.27 -2.53
CA ALA A 261 -13.93 -1.04 -1.30
C ALA A 261 -14.59 -0.35 -0.09
N ALA A 262 -14.42 0.97 0.07
CA ALA A 262 -15.04 1.74 1.13
C ALA A 262 -16.57 1.65 1.06
N VAL A 263 -17.18 1.76 -0.13
CA VAL A 263 -18.64 1.69 -0.31
C VAL A 263 -19.20 0.28 -0.08
N VAL A 264 -18.51 -0.77 -0.54
CA VAL A 264 -19.01 -2.15 -0.44
C VAL A 264 -18.77 -2.75 0.94
N SER A 265 -17.70 -2.35 1.63
CA SER A 265 -17.29 -2.97 2.90
C SER A 265 -18.34 -2.97 4.03
N PRO A 266 -19.22 -1.97 4.23
CA PRO A 266 -20.21 -1.99 5.29
C PRO A 266 -21.32 -3.04 5.07
N VAL A 267 -21.42 -3.62 3.88
CA VAL A 267 -22.33 -4.76 3.59
C VAL A 267 -21.71 -6.08 4.05
N LEU A 268 -20.38 -6.18 4.03
CA LEU A 268 -19.63 -7.41 4.33
C LEU A 268 -19.07 -7.45 5.75
N PHE A 269 -18.82 -6.29 6.35
CA PHE A 269 -18.16 -6.12 7.66
C PHE A 269 -18.97 -5.14 8.53
N ASP A 270 -18.35 -4.67 9.62
CA ASP A 270 -18.97 -3.75 10.57
C ASP A 270 -19.52 -2.48 9.90
N ARG A 271 -20.72 -2.09 10.33
CA ARG A 271 -21.46 -0.96 9.76
C ARG A 271 -20.78 0.35 10.13
N THR A 272 -20.30 1.08 9.13
CA THR A 272 -19.83 2.47 9.27
C THR A 272 -21.01 3.43 9.11
N SER A 273 -21.01 4.56 9.82
CA SER A 273 -22.06 5.57 9.67
C SER A 273 -22.06 6.14 8.24
N VAL A 274 -23.23 6.53 7.74
CA VAL A 274 -23.36 7.12 6.39
C VAL A 274 -22.53 8.41 6.29
N VAL A 275 -22.52 9.22 7.35
CA VAL A 275 -21.75 10.49 7.40
C VAL A 275 -20.25 10.20 7.30
N THR A 276 -19.73 9.26 8.09
CA THR A 276 -18.32 8.84 8.00
C THR A 276 -17.98 8.29 6.62
N LEU A 277 -18.87 7.48 6.03
CA LEU A 277 -18.67 6.91 4.70
C LEU A 277 -18.54 7.99 3.61
N ILE A 278 -19.38 9.03 3.66
CA ILE A 278 -19.30 10.17 2.73
C ILE A 278 -17.90 10.80 2.79
N TRP A 279 -17.40 11.09 3.99
CA TRP A 279 -16.05 11.66 4.15
C TRP A 279 -14.93 10.71 3.72
N CYS A 280 -15.10 9.39 3.89
CA CYS A 280 -14.15 8.41 3.37
C CYS A 280 -14.10 8.42 1.83
N VAL A 281 -15.25 8.58 1.17
CA VAL A 281 -15.32 8.71 -0.29
C VAL A 281 -14.67 10.02 -0.75
N VAL A 282 -14.95 11.14 -0.08
CA VAL A 282 -14.29 12.43 -0.36
C VAL A 282 -12.77 12.32 -0.23
N ALA A 283 -12.28 11.67 0.83
CA ALA A 283 -10.85 11.43 1.03
C ALA A 283 -10.24 10.60 -0.11
N CYS A 284 -10.95 9.59 -0.64
CA CYS A 284 -10.46 8.80 -1.77
C CYS A 284 -10.46 9.58 -3.10
N LEU A 285 -11.45 10.46 -3.31
CA LEU A 285 -11.55 11.29 -4.52
C LEU A 285 -10.52 12.42 -4.58
N ALA A 286 -9.96 12.83 -3.44
CA ALA A 286 -8.87 13.81 -3.41
C ALA A 286 -7.54 13.24 -3.99
N VAL A 287 -7.34 11.92 -3.93
CA VAL A 287 -6.06 11.27 -4.29
C VAL A 287 -5.60 11.54 -5.73
N PRO A 288 -6.42 11.35 -6.78
CA PRO A 288 -5.97 11.55 -8.15
C PRO A 288 -5.44 12.95 -8.44
N ALA A 289 -6.03 13.98 -7.81
CA ALA A 289 -5.61 15.36 -7.99
C ALA A 289 -4.26 15.69 -7.35
N ILE A 290 -3.82 14.91 -6.34
CA ILE A 290 -2.51 15.08 -5.68
C ILE A 290 -1.40 14.57 -6.61
N GLN A 291 -1.55 13.37 -7.16
CA GLN A 291 -0.50 12.69 -7.94
C GLN A 291 -0.40 13.18 -9.40
N ILE A 292 -1.49 13.67 -10.02
CA ILE A 292 -1.44 14.34 -11.34
C ILE A 292 -0.60 15.64 -11.29
N GLY A 293 -0.48 16.25 -10.11
CA GLY A 293 0.32 17.45 -9.89
C GLY A 293 1.82 17.22 -10.01
N GLU A 294 2.32 16.08 -9.51
CA GLU A 294 3.74 15.72 -9.43
C GLU A 294 4.29 15.24 -10.80
N SER A 295 3.48 14.51 -11.57
CA SER A 295 3.90 13.87 -12.81
C SER A 295 4.17 14.85 -13.99
N LYS A 296 3.47 15.99 -14.01
CA LYS A 296 3.70 17.05 -15.01
C LYS A 296 5.00 17.84 -14.81
N GLU A 297 5.59 17.81 -13.61
CA GLU A 297 6.88 18.46 -13.33
C GLU A 297 8.06 17.66 -13.86
N ALA A 298 8.04 16.32 -13.74
CA ALA A 298 9.08 15.46 -14.31
C ALA A 298 9.22 15.68 -15.82
N VAL A 299 8.10 15.68 -16.55
CA VAL A 299 8.06 15.95 -18.00
C VAL A 299 8.44 17.40 -18.33
N SER A 300 8.05 18.37 -17.50
CA SER A 300 8.37 19.79 -17.70
C SER A 300 9.84 20.13 -17.43
N ALA A 301 10.46 19.50 -16.45
CA ALA A 301 11.87 19.68 -16.10
C ALA A 301 12.77 19.05 -17.17
N ASP A 302 12.42 17.85 -17.65
CA ASP A 302 13.13 17.17 -18.73
C ASP A 302 13.03 17.95 -20.07
N SER A 303 11.86 18.52 -20.39
CA SER A 303 11.71 19.39 -21.56
C SER A 303 12.50 20.70 -21.47
N ARG A 304 12.70 21.25 -20.26
CA ARG A 304 13.50 22.48 -20.05
C ARG A 304 15.00 22.22 -20.13
N ASN A 305 15.48 21.05 -19.70
CA ASN A 305 16.88 20.67 -19.85
C ASN A 305 17.25 20.34 -21.31
N ASN A 306 16.33 19.80 -22.10
CA ASN A 306 16.54 19.53 -23.53
C ASN A 306 16.55 20.78 -24.43
N HIS A 307 16.21 21.96 -23.91
CA HIS A 307 16.34 23.24 -24.62
C HIS A 307 17.59 24.03 -24.23
N LEU A 308 18.43 23.49 -23.34
CA LEU A 308 19.69 24.09 -22.89
C LEU A 308 20.93 23.31 -23.36
N VAL A 309 20.77 22.39 -24.33
CA VAL A 309 21.86 21.69 -25.03
C VAL A 309 21.92 22.14 -26.49
#